data_AF-A0A482WA60-F1
#
_entry.id   AF-A0A482WA60-F1
#
_cell.length_a   1.000
_cell.length_b   1.000
_cell.length_c   1.000
_cell.angle_alpha   90.00
_cell.angle_beta   90.00
_cell.angle_gamma   90.00
#
_symmetry.space_group_name_H-M   'P 1'
#
loop_
_entity.id
_entity.type
_entity.pdbx_description
1 polymer ?
#
loop_
_entity_poly.entity_id
_entity_poly.type
_entity_poly.pdbx_seq_one_letter_code
_entity_poly.pdbx_strand_id
1 'polypeptide(L)'
;DALSKLKECTSEIDENTETACSAIKNHFLRCSKPLVKLLETCLPEQSKEVPNLVFQSVNSAITYLCKTDGEHIFELANTCVFKTNSRSIRCERRLKTKFQQYKNKPPTKNDICELANSFKPCLHNHLQDSCGNQITRESFMGIFDALTVPCKTVTNNQIEYNTVNEVELLD
;
A
#
# COMPACT_ATOMS: atom_id res chain seq x y z
N ASP A 1 2.64 -20.45 17.54
CA ASP A 1 3.08 -19.03 17.45
C ASP A 1 2.59 -18.43 16.12
N ALA A 2 2.51 -17.10 15.99
CA ALA A 2 2.01 -16.45 14.76
C ALA A 2 2.90 -16.76 13.55
N LEU A 3 4.22 -16.88 13.74
CA LEU A 3 5.16 -17.25 12.68
C LEU A 3 4.97 -18.71 12.26
N SER A 4 4.66 -19.61 13.20
CA SER A 4 4.34 -21.00 12.88
C SER A 4 3.11 -21.10 11.98
N LYS A 5 2.02 -20.38 12.32
CA LYS A 5 0.80 -20.37 11.51
C LYS A 5 0.99 -19.76 10.12
N LEU A 6 1.82 -18.72 10.02
CA LEU A 6 2.24 -18.15 8.73
C LEU A 6 2.98 -19.21 7.91
N LYS A 7 3.97 -19.89 8.51
CA LYS A 7 4.77 -20.94 7.86
C LYS A 7 3.91 -22.10 7.36
N GLU A 8 2.99 -22.58 8.20
CA GLU A 8 2.02 -23.62 7.84
C GLU A 8 1.18 -23.19 6.63
N CYS A 9 0.60 -21.98 6.66
CA CYS A 9 -0.21 -21.48 5.55
C CYS A 9 0.58 -21.33 4.24
N THR A 10 1.85 -20.90 4.32
CA THR A 10 2.71 -20.80 3.13
C THR A 10 3.16 -22.15 2.60
N SER A 11 3.25 -23.19 3.45
CA SER A 11 3.62 -24.54 3.02
C SER A 11 2.52 -25.27 2.24
N GLU A 12 1.29 -24.76 2.29
CA GLU A 12 0.16 -25.25 1.49
C GLU A 12 0.12 -24.67 0.06
N ILE A 13 1.01 -23.72 -0.25
CA ILE A 13 1.09 -23.10 -1.58
C ILE A 13 1.83 -24.08 -2.50
N ASP A 14 1.16 -24.55 -3.54
CA ASP A 14 1.78 -25.42 -4.53
C ASP A 14 2.53 -24.59 -5.58
N GLU A 15 3.85 -24.49 -5.39
CA GLU A 15 4.75 -23.77 -6.28
C GLU A 15 4.79 -24.33 -7.72
N ASN A 16 4.28 -25.55 -7.95
CA ASN A 16 4.25 -26.15 -9.29
C ASN A 16 3.00 -25.78 -10.10
N THR A 17 1.91 -25.39 -9.42
CA THR A 17 0.63 -25.06 -10.08
C THR A 17 0.27 -23.59 -9.99
N GLU A 18 0.88 -22.84 -9.07
CA GLU A 18 0.64 -21.42 -8.91
C GLU A 18 1.81 -20.55 -9.40
N THR A 19 1.47 -19.54 -10.21
CA THR A 19 2.35 -18.39 -10.45
C THR A 19 2.47 -17.52 -9.19
N ALA A 20 3.53 -16.70 -9.09
CA ALA A 20 3.67 -15.73 -7.99
C ALA A 20 2.42 -14.83 -7.82
N CYS A 21 1.80 -14.43 -8.93
CA CYS A 21 0.61 -13.59 -8.91
C CYS A 21 -0.65 -14.31 -8.43
N SER A 22 -0.85 -15.57 -8.84
CA SER A 22 -1.96 -16.39 -8.33
C SER A 22 -1.76 -16.71 -6.86
N ALA A 23 -0.53 -17.06 -6.44
CA ALA A 23 -0.22 -17.34 -5.05
C ALA A 23 -0.51 -16.14 -4.15
N ILE A 24 -0.11 -14.93 -4.55
CA ILE A 24 -0.37 -13.71 -3.77
C ILE A 24 -1.87 -13.42 -3.71
N LYS A 25 -2.56 -13.45 -4.85
CA LYS A 25 -4.01 -13.22 -4.94
C LYS A 25 -4.79 -14.18 -4.04
N ASN A 26 -4.40 -15.46 -4.00
CA ASN A 26 -5.13 -16.51 -3.30
C ASN A 26 -4.77 -16.59 -1.82
N HIS A 27 -3.51 -16.28 -1.45
CA HIS A 27 -2.97 -16.66 -0.16
C HIS A 27 -2.42 -15.52 0.68
N PHE A 28 -1.95 -14.41 0.10
CA PHE A 28 -1.21 -13.38 0.87
C PHE A 28 -2.01 -12.83 2.06
N LEU A 29 -3.21 -12.30 1.80
CA LEU A 29 -4.05 -11.76 2.88
C LEU A 29 -4.53 -12.83 3.85
N ARG A 30 -4.71 -14.08 3.39
CA ARG A 30 -5.12 -15.20 4.25
C ARG A 30 -4.01 -15.59 5.21
N CYS A 31 -2.81 -15.83 4.67
CA CYS A 31 -1.65 -16.28 5.42
C CYS A 31 -1.07 -15.19 6.33
N SER A 32 -1.26 -13.90 6.01
CA SER A 32 -0.82 -12.80 6.87
C SER A 32 -1.74 -12.54 8.07
N LYS A 33 -2.97 -13.07 8.11
CA LYS A 33 -3.93 -12.83 9.21
C LYS A 33 -3.36 -13.07 10.62
N PRO A 34 -2.63 -14.17 10.91
CA PRO A 34 -2.05 -14.38 12.23
C PRO A 34 -1.07 -13.27 12.64
N LEU A 35 -0.29 -12.77 11.67
CA LEU A 35 0.68 -11.69 11.89
C LEU A 35 -0.03 -10.34 12.08
N VAL A 36 -1.04 -10.04 11.27
CA VAL A 36 -1.90 -8.85 11.44
C VAL A 36 -2.46 -8.81 12.86
N LYS A 37 -3.11 -9.89 13.30
CA LYS A 37 -3.68 -9.98 14.66
C LYS A 37 -2.64 -9.80 15.76
N LEU A 38 -1.45 -10.38 15.61
CA LEU A 38 -0.37 -10.18 16.57
C LEU A 38 0.01 -8.70 16.67
N LEU A 39 0.22 -8.03 15.54
CA LEU A 39 0.56 -6.60 15.52
C LEU A 39 -0.55 -5.73 16.12
N GLU A 40 -1.81 -6.05 15.86
CA GLU A 40 -2.97 -5.39 16.46
C GLU A 40 -2.96 -5.47 17.99
N THR A 41 -2.59 -6.63 18.56
CA THR A 41 -2.50 -6.78 20.02
C THR A 41 -1.35 -5.99 20.66
N CYS A 42 -0.33 -5.62 19.88
CA CYS A 42 0.81 -4.84 20.36
C CYS A 42 0.60 -3.32 20.25
N LEU A 43 -0.51 -2.87 19.66
CA LEU A 43 -0.79 -1.46 19.39
C LEU A 43 -1.89 -0.92 20.31
N PRO A 44 -1.86 0.40 20.60
CA PRO A 44 -2.98 1.04 21.29
C PRO A 44 -4.25 1.01 20.43
N GLU A 45 -5.41 1.15 21.07
CA GLU A 45 -6.73 1.00 20.44
C GLU A 45 -6.85 1.81 19.14
N GLN A 46 -6.44 3.08 19.17
CA GLN A 46 -6.54 3.98 18.02
C GLN A 46 -5.71 3.56 16.78
N SER A 47 -4.75 2.64 16.96
CA SER A 47 -3.81 2.21 15.93
C SER A 47 -4.04 0.77 15.48
N LYS A 48 -5.02 0.06 16.04
CA LYS A 48 -5.30 -1.34 15.69
C LYS A 48 -5.63 -1.54 14.21
N GLU A 49 -6.19 -0.55 13.51
CA GLU A 49 -6.46 -0.71 12.08
C GLU A 49 -5.22 -0.54 11.18
N VAL A 50 -4.11 -0.02 11.71
CA VAL A 50 -2.92 0.30 10.92
C VAL A 50 -2.26 -0.95 10.32
N PRO A 51 -2.04 -2.06 11.04
CA PRO A 51 -1.50 -3.28 10.45
C PRO A 51 -2.35 -3.76 9.27
N ASN A 52 -3.67 -3.90 9.43
CA ASN A 52 -4.54 -4.33 8.34
C ASN A 52 -4.46 -3.37 7.13
N LEU A 53 -4.43 -2.05 7.35
CA LEU A 53 -4.22 -1.07 6.27
C LEU A 53 -2.92 -1.36 5.49
N VAL A 54 -1.80 -1.61 6.18
CA VAL A 54 -0.50 -1.88 5.55
C VAL A 54 -0.56 -3.13 4.68
N PHE A 55 -1.09 -4.24 5.21
CA PHE A 55 -1.20 -5.49 4.44
C PHE A 55 -2.15 -5.35 3.24
N GLN A 56 -3.27 -4.64 3.38
CA GLN A 56 -4.15 -4.32 2.25
C GLN A 56 -3.42 -3.49 1.19
N SER A 57 -2.60 -2.52 1.61
CA SER A 57 -1.85 -1.64 0.70
C SER A 57 -0.84 -2.43 -0.12
N VAL A 58 -0.09 -3.33 0.53
CA VAL A 58 0.85 -4.24 -0.14
C VAL A 58 0.12 -5.16 -1.10
N ASN A 59 -1.02 -5.75 -0.69
CA ASN A 59 -1.82 -6.59 -1.55
C ASN A 59 -2.32 -5.85 -2.80
N SER A 60 -2.79 -4.61 -2.65
CA SER A 60 -3.23 -3.76 -3.77
C SER A 60 -2.08 -3.44 -4.72
N ALA A 61 -0.90 -3.11 -4.20
CA ALA A 61 0.28 -2.84 -5.02
C ALA A 61 0.74 -4.08 -5.83
N ILE A 62 0.76 -5.25 -5.20
CA ILE A 62 1.11 -6.48 -5.91
C ILE A 62 0.04 -6.85 -6.93
N THR A 63 -1.23 -6.70 -6.58
CA THR A 63 -2.35 -6.95 -7.52
C THR A 63 -2.26 -6.04 -8.74
N TYR A 64 -1.83 -4.79 -8.56
CA TYR A 64 -1.54 -3.88 -9.65
C TYR A 64 -0.39 -4.41 -10.51
N LEU A 65 0.77 -4.73 -9.91
CA LEU A 65 1.93 -5.28 -10.62
C LEU A 65 1.61 -6.53 -11.44
N CYS A 66 0.75 -7.41 -10.91
CA CYS A 66 0.32 -8.63 -11.59
C CYS A 66 -0.59 -8.40 -12.81
N LYS A 67 -1.07 -7.18 -13.02
CA LYS A 67 -1.87 -6.76 -14.18
C LYS A 67 -1.13 -5.77 -15.07
N THR A 68 -0.02 -5.25 -14.59
CA THR A 68 0.86 -4.32 -15.32
C THR A 68 1.64 -5.09 -16.39
N ASP A 69 1.85 -4.46 -17.54
CA ASP A 69 2.68 -5.05 -18.60
C ASP A 69 4.17 -5.12 -18.21
N GLY A 70 4.92 -5.93 -18.95
CA GLY A 70 6.34 -6.17 -18.66
C GLY A 70 7.20 -4.91 -18.79
N GLU A 71 6.87 -4.00 -19.71
CA GLU A 71 7.65 -2.77 -19.94
C GLU A 71 7.64 -1.88 -18.69
N HIS A 72 6.45 -1.67 -18.13
CA HIS A 72 6.29 -0.94 -16.89
C HIS A 72 6.98 -1.62 -15.70
N ILE A 73 6.99 -2.96 -15.64
CA ILE A 73 7.70 -3.73 -14.60
C ILE A 73 9.21 -3.52 -14.71
N PHE A 74 9.79 -3.59 -15.92
CA PHE A 74 11.23 -3.39 -16.11
C PHE A 74 11.67 -1.98 -15.72
N GLU A 75 10.84 -0.98 -15.97
CA GLU A 75 11.13 0.40 -15.59
C GLU A 75 11.17 0.63 -14.06
N LEU A 76 10.67 -0.30 -13.24
CA LEU A 76 10.82 -0.24 -11.78
C LEU A 76 12.28 -0.41 -11.31
N ALA A 77 13.14 -0.98 -12.15
CA ALA A 77 14.57 -1.07 -11.88
C ALA A 77 15.33 0.24 -12.20
N ASN A 78 14.65 1.25 -12.75
CA ASN A 78 15.29 2.49 -13.18
C ASN A 78 15.80 3.29 -11.98
N THR A 79 17.10 3.60 -11.99
CA THR A 79 17.77 4.25 -10.85
C THR A 79 17.50 5.74 -10.73
N CYS A 80 16.86 6.36 -11.74
CA CYS A 80 16.55 7.80 -11.72
C CYS A 80 15.72 8.21 -10.50
N VAL A 81 14.89 7.31 -9.97
CA VAL A 81 14.06 7.55 -8.78
C VAL A 81 14.87 7.75 -7.50
N PHE A 82 16.12 7.26 -7.46
CA PHE A 82 17.01 7.40 -6.30
C PHE A 82 17.89 8.64 -6.36
N LYS A 83 17.87 9.39 -7.48
CA LYS A 83 18.59 10.67 -7.54
C LYS A 83 18.04 11.60 -6.47
N THR A 84 18.90 12.37 -5.82
CA THR A 84 18.49 13.34 -4.81
C THR A 84 18.52 14.74 -5.42
N ASN A 85 17.53 15.55 -5.06
CA ASN A 85 17.47 16.96 -5.41
C ASN A 85 16.93 17.75 -4.21
N SER A 86 17.03 19.08 -4.26
CA SER A 86 16.62 19.94 -3.13
C SER A 86 15.14 19.80 -2.74
N ARG A 87 14.26 19.43 -3.70
CA ARG A 87 12.84 19.18 -3.44
C ARG A 87 12.63 17.83 -2.76
N SER A 88 13.27 16.76 -3.25
CA SER A 88 13.14 15.43 -2.67
C SER A 88 13.66 15.36 -1.24
N ILE A 89 14.78 16.05 -0.94
CA ILE A 89 15.31 16.20 0.42
C ILE A 89 14.29 16.86 1.36
N ARG A 90 13.56 17.89 0.90
CA ARG A 90 12.53 18.54 1.73
C ARG A 90 11.38 17.60 2.05
N CYS A 91 10.96 16.78 1.09
CA CYS A 91 9.90 15.81 1.32
C CYS A 91 10.33 14.69 2.25
N GLU A 92 11.55 14.18 2.08
CA GLU A 92 12.13 13.18 2.96
C GLU A 92 12.19 13.71 4.41
N ARG A 93 12.60 14.97 4.59
CA ARG A 93 12.56 15.62 5.91
C ARG A 93 11.15 15.67 6.49
N ARG A 94 10.13 16.03 5.69
CA ARG A 94 8.72 16.04 6.15
C ARG A 94 8.26 14.65 6.59
N LEU A 95 8.57 13.60 5.83
CA LEU A 95 8.30 12.21 6.21
C LEU A 95 9.00 11.86 7.51
N LYS A 96 10.30 12.14 7.61
CA LYS A 96 11.12 11.84 8.79
C LYS A 96 10.58 12.53 10.04
N THR A 97 10.16 13.79 9.95
CA THR A 97 9.52 14.51 11.05
C THR A 97 8.21 13.85 11.48
N LYS A 98 7.38 13.41 10.54
CA LYS A 98 6.13 12.69 10.86
C LYS A 98 6.39 11.35 11.53
N PHE A 99 7.34 10.56 11.03
CA PHE A 99 7.74 9.31 11.68
C PHE A 99 8.31 9.53 13.08
N GLN A 100 9.06 10.61 13.32
CA GLN A 100 9.50 10.98 14.66
C GLN A 100 8.34 11.32 15.60
N GLN A 101 7.30 12.00 15.11
CA GLN A 101 6.08 12.27 15.88
C GLN A 101 5.35 10.96 16.24
N TYR A 102 5.30 10.00 15.32
CA TYR A 102 4.65 8.71 15.51
C TYR A 102 5.31 7.81 16.56
N LYS A 103 6.58 8.05 16.91
CA LYS A 103 7.23 7.37 18.03
C LYS A 103 6.57 7.68 19.38
N ASN A 104 6.10 8.91 19.55
CA ASN A 104 5.49 9.37 20.81
C ASN A 104 3.97 9.23 20.79
N LYS A 105 3.35 9.35 19.60
CA LYS A 105 1.91 9.22 19.40
C LYS A 105 1.66 8.28 18.22
N PRO A 106 1.37 6.98 18.48
CA PRO A 106 1.08 6.02 17.43
C PRO A 106 -0.01 6.53 16.48
N PRO A 107 0.17 6.40 15.16
CA PRO A 107 -0.73 6.96 14.19
C PRO A 107 -2.04 6.17 14.12
N THR A 108 -3.11 6.85 13.76
CA THR A 108 -4.36 6.22 13.31
C THR A 108 -4.24 5.82 11.83
N LYS A 109 -5.19 5.01 11.36
CA LYS A 109 -5.36 4.73 9.93
C LYS A 109 -5.44 6.03 9.10
N ASN A 110 -6.20 7.02 9.59
CA ASN A 110 -6.38 8.30 8.92
C ASN A 110 -5.07 9.09 8.84
N ASP A 111 -4.27 9.11 9.92
CA ASP A 111 -2.95 9.77 9.92
C ASP A 111 -2.00 9.18 8.86
N ILE A 112 -2.04 7.86 8.66
CA ILE A 112 -1.25 7.18 7.62
C ILE A 112 -1.75 7.57 6.22
N CYS A 113 -3.06 7.58 6.02
CA CYS A 113 -3.66 7.93 4.72
C CYS A 113 -3.47 9.40 4.34
N GLU A 114 -3.63 10.32 5.29
CA GLU A 114 -3.32 11.74 5.10
C GLU A 114 -1.85 11.96 4.78
N LEU A 115 -0.95 11.26 5.48
CA LEU A 115 0.48 11.34 5.20
C LEU A 115 0.79 10.87 3.77
N ALA A 116 0.24 9.73 3.35
CA ALA A 116 0.41 9.21 1.99
C ALA A 116 -0.12 10.20 0.94
N ASN A 117 -1.34 10.70 1.10
CA ASN A 117 -1.92 11.71 0.20
C ASN A 117 -1.07 12.99 0.13
N SER A 118 -0.53 13.43 1.27
CA SER A 118 0.35 14.61 1.32
C SER A 118 1.72 14.38 0.64
N PHE A 119 2.13 13.13 0.49
CA PHE A 119 3.39 12.75 -0.14
C PHE A 119 3.26 12.58 -1.66
N LYS A 120 2.06 12.26 -2.18
CA LYS A 120 1.81 12.08 -3.61
C LYS A 120 2.38 13.20 -4.49
N PRO A 121 2.15 14.50 -4.21
CA PRO A 121 2.70 15.58 -5.02
C PRO A 121 4.23 15.61 -4.99
N CYS A 122 4.83 15.21 -3.87
CA CYS A 122 6.28 15.14 -3.80
C CYS A 122 6.84 14.07 -4.72
N LEU A 123 6.31 12.84 -4.64
CA LEU A 123 6.75 11.75 -5.49
C LEU A 123 6.59 12.15 -6.97
N HIS A 124 5.44 12.70 -7.34
CA HIS A 124 5.19 13.18 -8.70
C HIS A 124 6.25 14.18 -9.17
N ASN A 125 6.51 15.24 -8.39
CA ASN A 125 7.49 16.26 -8.76
C ASN A 125 8.92 15.70 -8.81
N HIS A 126 9.26 14.81 -7.87
CA HIS A 126 10.55 14.14 -7.84
C HIS A 126 10.80 13.30 -9.10
N LEU A 127 9.79 12.53 -9.52
CA LEU A 127 9.85 11.73 -10.73
C LEU A 127 9.93 12.60 -11.99
N GLN A 128 9.16 13.69 -12.06
CA GLN A 128 9.23 14.65 -13.17
C GLN A 128 10.62 15.29 -13.31
N ASP A 129 11.23 15.68 -12.18
CA ASP A 129 12.54 16.34 -12.17
C ASP A 129 13.70 15.36 -12.42
N SER A 130 13.55 14.09 -12.01
CA SER A 130 14.67 13.12 -11.98
C SER A 130 14.64 12.10 -13.10
N CYS A 131 13.47 11.81 -13.66
CA CYS A 131 13.22 10.74 -14.64
C CYS A 131 12.66 11.31 -15.94
N GLY A 132 13.43 11.18 -17.02
CA GLY A 132 13.01 11.64 -18.35
C GLY A 132 12.05 10.70 -19.06
N ASN A 133 12.11 9.39 -18.79
CA ASN A 133 11.22 8.41 -19.41
C ASN A 133 9.83 8.46 -18.76
N GLN A 134 8.80 8.61 -19.59
CA GLN A 134 7.40 8.66 -19.17
C GLN A 134 6.94 7.36 -18.50
N ILE A 135 7.32 6.20 -19.04
CA ILE A 135 6.91 4.89 -18.53
C ILE A 135 7.45 4.71 -17.12
N THR A 136 8.69 5.10 -16.84
CA THR A 136 9.21 5.10 -15.46
C THR A 136 8.33 5.91 -14.52
N ARG A 137 7.95 7.13 -14.91
CA ARG A 137 7.10 7.97 -14.08
C ARG A 137 5.72 7.33 -13.83
N GLU A 138 5.14 6.75 -14.87
CA GLU A 138 3.86 6.04 -14.81
C GLU A 138 3.93 4.79 -13.94
N SER A 139 4.96 3.95 -14.07
CA SER A 139 5.15 2.75 -13.25
C SER A 139 5.22 3.07 -11.76
N PHE A 140 6.06 4.05 -11.37
CA PHE A 140 6.21 4.40 -9.96
C PHE A 140 4.97 5.10 -9.39
N MET A 141 4.31 5.97 -10.18
CA MET A 141 3.05 6.58 -9.76
C MET A 141 1.91 5.56 -9.67
N GLY A 142 1.87 4.58 -10.57
CA GLY A 142 0.89 3.50 -10.56
C GLY A 142 1.00 2.62 -9.32
N ILE A 143 2.22 2.23 -8.93
CA ILE A 143 2.45 1.54 -7.65
C ILE A 143 2.00 2.39 -6.48
N PHE A 144 2.36 3.67 -6.46
CA PHE A 144 1.97 4.57 -5.36
C PHE A 144 0.44 4.70 -5.25
N ASP A 145 -0.24 4.83 -6.39
CA ASP A 145 -1.69 4.90 -6.44
C ASP A 145 -2.36 3.58 -6.02
N ALA A 146 -1.76 2.44 -6.36
CA ALA A 146 -2.20 1.13 -5.90
C ALA A 146 -2.01 0.95 -4.38
N LEU A 147 -0.86 1.37 -3.83
CA LEU A 147 -0.59 1.35 -2.38
C LEU A 147 -1.61 2.19 -1.59
N THR A 148 -2.13 3.27 -2.19
CA THR A 148 -3.07 4.17 -1.52
C THR A 148 -4.54 3.83 -1.77
N VAL A 149 -4.86 2.78 -2.53
CA VAL A 149 -6.24 2.31 -2.74
C VAL A 149 -6.98 2.09 -1.41
N PRO A 150 -6.42 1.40 -0.39
CA PRO A 150 -7.10 1.19 0.89
C PRO A 150 -7.36 2.47 1.70
N CYS A 151 -6.73 3.58 1.31
CA CYS A 151 -6.98 4.90 1.89
C CYS A 151 -8.17 5.62 1.25
N LYS A 152 -8.57 5.25 0.02
CA LYS A 152 -9.69 5.88 -0.69
C LYS A 152 -11.06 5.50 -0.10
N THR A 153 -11.16 4.34 0.56
CA THR A 153 -12.32 3.94 1.35
C THR A 153 -12.51 4.77 2.63
N VAL A 154 -11.53 5.56 3.05
CA VAL A 154 -11.66 6.49 4.20
C VAL A 154 -12.29 7.81 3.78
N THR A 155 -12.13 8.22 2.52
CA THR A 155 -12.69 9.47 1.99
C THR A 155 -14.18 9.40 1.62
N ASN A 156 -14.76 8.21 1.51
CA ASN A 156 -16.20 8.06 1.22
C ASN A 156 -17.10 8.17 2.46
N ASN A 157 -16.55 8.17 3.68
CA ASN A 157 -17.33 8.41 4.90
C ASN A 157 -17.71 9.88 5.14
N GLN A 158 -17.52 10.75 4.13
CA GLN A 158 -18.18 12.06 4.05
C GLN A 158 -19.03 12.27 2.79
N ILE A 159 -19.22 11.26 1.92
CA ILE A 159 -20.03 11.41 0.69
C ILE A 159 -21.05 10.27 0.48
N GLU A 160 -20.88 9.07 1.05
CA GLU A 160 -21.85 7.97 0.86
C GLU A 160 -22.82 7.85 2.04
N TYR A 161 -23.62 8.90 2.25
CA TYR A 161 -24.96 8.76 2.88
C TYR A 161 -26.09 8.99 1.86
N ASN A 162 -25.78 9.17 0.57
CA ASN A 162 -26.76 9.54 -0.46
C ASN A 162 -26.62 8.79 -1.80
N THR A 163 -26.18 7.53 -1.79
CA THR A 163 -26.34 6.59 -2.91
C THR A 163 -26.60 5.20 -2.34
N VAL A 164 -27.84 4.96 -1.89
CA VAL A 164 -28.82 4.14 -2.62
C VAL A 164 -28.42 2.65 -2.52
N ASN A 165 -28.99 1.87 -1.59
CA ASN A 165 -30.40 1.43 -1.58
C ASN A 165 -30.91 0.99 -2.96
N GLU A 166 -30.10 0.31 -3.78
CA GLU A 166 -30.59 -0.47 -4.93
C GLU A 166 -29.75 -1.73 -5.14
N VAL A 167 -29.67 -2.60 -4.13
CA VAL A 167 -29.59 -4.05 -4.37
C VAL A 167 -30.45 -4.72 -3.32
N GLU A 168 -31.77 -4.60 -3.46
CA GLU A 168 -32.74 -5.57 -2.93
C GLU A 168 -34.15 -5.22 -3.42
N LEU A 169 -34.58 -5.92 -4.47
CA LEU A 169 -35.95 -6.28 -4.87
C LEU A 169 -35.76 -7.01 -6.22
N LEU A 170 -35.53 -8.33 -6.21
CA LEU A 170 -36.59 -9.34 -6.35
C LEU A 170 -37.46 -9.08 -7.58
N ASP A 171 -37.00 -9.53 -8.76
CA ASP A 171 -37.64 -10.53 -9.64
C ASP A 171 -36.91 -10.61 -11.00
#